data_AF-A0A1B8H248-F1
#
_entry.id   AF-A0A1B8H248-F1
#
_cell.length_a   1.000
_cell.length_b   1.000
_cell.length_c   1.000
_cell.angle_alpha   90.00
_cell.angle_beta   90.00
_cell.angle_gamma   90.00
#
_symmetry.space_group_name_H-M   'P 1'
#
loop_
_entity.id
_entity.type
_entity.pdbx_description
1 polymer ?
#
loop_
_entity_poly.entity_id
_entity_poly.type
_entity_poly.pdbx_seq_one_letter_code
_entity_poly.pdbx_strand_id
1 'polypeptide(L)'
;MIKNKGLTIAILLPPHYHTADFLAFHLRDTHNVAEQVTENRVMKGVCLHGHPALLTLEINAGQVTVTLHTDGPAQPGDEAALHYLALHMLGLLQPVQEFESIYQEHPQVGQLIRQQQGLRIYQSATPFEAINWAIIGQQISVHAAISIRRRLIQHINLRHSGGLWCYPDAAHILQTDFEGLRSCGFSVGKANALLTLSEQLESGELVLPDVVTPDNADAVSASLTAIKGIGTWTVSYALLRGFNYLNGSLHGDVAVRRNLQRLLEREEKLTAEETQVWLAEFAPHRALMAAHLWRLGSAAGY
;
A
#
# COMPACT_ATOMS: atom_id res chain seq x y z
N MET A 1 4.97 30.91 18.74
CA MET A 1 4.70 29.65 18.02
C MET A 1 4.17 30.01 16.64
N ILE A 2 5.01 29.87 15.61
CA ILE A 2 4.57 30.01 14.23
C ILE A 2 3.70 28.78 13.96
N LYS A 3 2.38 28.95 13.80
CA LYS A 3 1.52 27.87 13.33
C LYS A 3 2.06 27.47 11.96
N ASN A 4 2.59 26.26 11.85
CA ASN A 4 3.08 25.74 10.58
C ASN A 4 1.90 25.78 9.60
N LYS A 5 2.00 26.62 8.56
CA LYS A 5 0.95 26.70 7.53
C LYS A 5 0.97 25.36 6.79
N GLY A 6 -0.16 24.67 6.74
CA GLY A 6 -0.27 23.45 5.95
C GLY A 6 0.07 23.71 4.50
N LEU A 7 0.71 22.74 3.86
CA LEU A 7 0.98 22.77 2.43
C LEU A 7 -0.25 22.25 1.70
N THR A 8 -0.63 22.91 0.61
CA THR A 8 -1.82 22.52 -0.18
C THR A 8 -1.48 22.51 -1.66
N ILE A 9 -1.90 21.45 -2.33
CA ILE A 9 -1.80 21.28 -3.79
C ILE A 9 -3.14 20.79 -4.35
N ALA A 10 -3.31 20.89 -5.67
CA ALA A 10 -4.47 20.34 -6.36
C ALA A 10 -4.02 19.49 -7.56
N ILE A 11 -4.66 18.34 -7.75
CA ILE A 11 -4.36 17.38 -8.82
C ILE A 11 -5.64 17.08 -9.58
N LEU A 12 -5.58 17.13 -10.91
CA LEU A 12 -6.68 16.69 -11.76
C LEU A 12 -6.72 15.15 -11.80
N LEU A 13 -7.90 14.59 -11.60
CA LEU A 13 -8.14 13.17 -11.72
C LEU A 13 -8.45 12.83 -13.19
N PRO A 14 -7.92 11.70 -13.70
CA PRO A 14 -8.21 11.27 -15.06
C PRO A 14 -9.68 10.87 -15.21
N PRO A 15 -10.20 10.83 -16.46
CA PRO A 15 -11.47 10.18 -16.76
C PRO A 15 -11.50 8.75 -16.18
N HIS A 16 -12.68 8.30 -15.75
CA HIS A 16 -12.86 6.97 -15.14
C HIS A 16 -12.04 6.73 -13.86
N TYR A 17 -11.64 7.79 -13.12
CA TYR A 17 -11.08 7.59 -11.79
C TYR A 17 -12.14 7.07 -10.81
N HIS A 18 -11.89 5.91 -10.21
CA HIS A 18 -12.83 5.28 -9.27
C HIS A 18 -12.71 5.86 -7.86
N THR A 19 -13.34 7.02 -7.63
CA THR A 19 -13.34 7.68 -6.31
C THR A 19 -13.86 6.75 -5.20
N ALA A 20 -14.93 5.99 -5.47
CA ALA A 20 -15.49 5.06 -4.49
C ALA A 20 -14.50 3.95 -4.08
N ASP A 21 -13.68 3.45 -5.01
CA ASP A 21 -12.69 2.43 -4.72
C ASP A 21 -11.54 2.99 -3.86
N PHE A 22 -11.11 4.23 -4.13
CA PHE A 22 -10.11 4.94 -3.32
C PHE A 22 -10.59 5.15 -1.88
N LEU A 23 -11.82 5.66 -1.71
CA LEU A 23 -12.42 5.85 -0.39
C LEU A 23 -12.59 4.52 0.34
N ALA A 24 -13.04 3.47 -0.35
CA ALA A 24 -13.19 2.14 0.25
C ALA A 24 -11.85 1.52 0.68
N PHE A 25 -10.76 1.77 -0.03
CA PHE A 25 -9.42 1.32 0.37
C PHE A 25 -8.98 1.95 1.71
N HIS A 26 -9.29 3.23 1.91
CA HIS A 26 -8.98 3.94 3.16
C HIS A 26 -9.99 3.66 4.29
N LEU A 27 -11.23 3.26 3.95
CA LEU A 27 -12.28 2.90 4.91
C LEU A 27 -12.24 1.43 5.38
N ARG A 28 -11.17 0.69 5.07
CA ARG A 28 -11.03 -0.72 5.46
C ARG A 28 -11.14 -0.93 6.97
N ASP A 29 -10.59 -0.01 7.78
CA ASP A 29 -10.80 0.00 9.23
C ASP A 29 -11.91 0.96 9.64
N THR A 30 -13.10 0.42 9.87
CA THR A 30 -14.29 1.21 10.22
C THR A 30 -14.24 1.87 11.60
N HIS A 31 -13.23 1.57 12.43
CA HIS A 31 -13.00 2.30 13.69
C HIS A 31 -12.33 3.66 13.46
N ASN A 32 -11.82 3.90 12.26
CA ASN A 32 -11.32 5.19 11.80
C ASN A 32 -10.26 5.85 12.73
N VAL A 33 -9.36 5.05 13.33
CA VAL A 33 -8.42 5.56 14.34
C VAL A 33 -7.31 6.42 13.72
N ALA A 34 -6.78 6.01 12.57
CA ALA A 34 -5.72 6.72 11.84
C ALA A 34 -6.16 7.19 10.45
N GLU A 35 -7.33 6.75 9.99
CA GLU A 35 -7.92 7.12 8.71
C GLU A 35 -9.39 7.44 8.96
N GLN A 36 -9.82 8.65 8.64
CA GLN A 36 -11.23 9.05 8.70
C GLN A 36 -11.69 9.33 7.28
N VAL A 37 -12.73 8.64 6.85
CA VAL A 37 -13.26 8.74 5.48
C VAL A 37 -14.69 9.27 5.53
N THR A 38 -14.98 10.28 4.72
CA THR A 38 -16.34 10.74 4.41
C THR A 38 -16.64 10.50 2.93
N GLU A 39 -17.79 10.93 2.43
CA GLU A 39 -18.23 10.70 1.04
C GLU A 39 -17.24 11.16 -0.04
N ASN A 40 -16.42 12.15 0.26
CA ASN A 40 -15.50 12.76 -0.69
C ASN A 40 -14.12 13.09 -0.10
N ARG A 41 -13.82 12.65 1.13
CA ARG A 41 -12.60 13.05 1.83
C ARG A 41 -11.95 11.90 2.59
N VAL A 42 -10.63 11.85 2.55
CA VAL A 42 -9.79 11.00 3.39
C VAL A 42 -8.91 11.90 4.25
N MET A 43 -8.95 11.72 5.56
CA MET A 43 -7.97 12.26 6.50
C MET A 43 -7.15 11.10 7.03
N LYS A 44 -5.83 11.13 6.87
CA LYS A 44 -4.91 10.07 7.28
C LYS A 44 -3.79 10.64 8.15
N GLY A 45 -3.61 10.05 9.33
CA GLY A 45 -2.45 10.30 10.17
C GLY A 45 -1.28 9.43 9.73
N VAL A 46 -0.15 10.06 9.46
CA VAL A 46 1.10 9.41 9.04
C VAL A 46 2.27 9.94 9.86
N CYS A 47 3.40 9.23 9.86
CA CYS A 47 4.67 9.75 10.32
C CYS A 47 5.56 10.03 9.10
N LEU A 48 6.01 11.28 8.94
CA LEU A 48 6.91 11.70 7.87
C LEU A 48 8.17 12.29 8.51
N HIS A 49 9.34 11.78 8.13
CA HIS A 49 10.63 12.21 8.67
C HIS A 49 10.67 12.25 10.23
N GLY A 50 10.10 11.23 10.88
CA GLY A 50 10.04 11.15 12.34
C GLY A 50 8.99 12.04 13.00
N HIS A 51 8.17 12.76 12.23
CA HIS A 51 7.18 13.68 12.75
C HIS A 51 5.75 13.27 12.39
N PRO A 52 4.80 13.32 13.34
CA PRO A 52 3.39 13.19 13.04
C PRO A 52 2.92 14.21 12.01
N ALA A 53 2.12 13.74 11.06
CA ALA A 53 1.51 14.55 10.04
C ALA A 53 0.08 14.11 9.74
N LEU A 54 -0.76 15.08 9.40
CA LEU A 54 -2.13 14.89 8.93
C LEU A 54 -2.20 15.20 7.44
N LEU A 55 -2.43 14.15 6.65
CA LEU A 55 -2.70 14.24 5.23
C LEU A 55 -4.20 14.26 5.01
N THR A 56 -4.70 15.26 4.28
CA THR A 56 -6.11 15.37 3.90
C THR A 56 -6.22 15.36 2.38
N LEU A 57 -7.00 14.45 1.81
CA LEU A 57 -7.35 14.41 0.39
C LEU A 57 -8.85 14.65 0.25
N GLU A 58 -9.24 15.74 -0.40
CA GLU A 58 -10.64 16.08 -0.66
C GLU A 58 -10.92 16.08 -2.16
N ILE A 59 -11.83 15.22 -2.61
CA ILE A 59 -12.11 14.94 -4.01
C ILE A 59 -13.41 15.64 -4.41
N ASN A 60 -13.33 16.62 -5.30
CA ASN A 60 -14.47 17.38 -5.79
C ASN A 60 -14.39 17.53 -7.31
N ALA A 61 -15.47 17.21 -8.03
CA ALA A 61 -15.63 17.50 -9.47
C ALA A 61 -14.44 17.08 -10.35
N GLY A 62 -13.88 15.88 -10.14
CA GLY A 62 -12.74 15.37 -10.95
C GLY A 62 -11.38 15.98 -10.58
N GLN A 63 -11.29 16.68 -9.46
CA GLN A 63 -10.04 17.18 -8.90
C GLN A 63 -9.92 16.70 -7.45
N VAL A 64 -8.69 16.55 -6.97
CA VAL A 64 -8.39 16.32 -5.57
C VAL A 64 -7.51 17.44 -5.03
N THR A 65 -7.95 18.04 -3.93
CA THR A 65 -7.14 18.97 -3.14
C THR A 65 -6.46 18.17 -2.04
N VAL A 66 -5.13 18.27 -1.96
CA VAL A 66 -4.34 17.57 -0.96
C VAL A 66 -3.69 18.59 -0.04
N THR A 67 -3.91 18.43 1.26
CA THR A 67 -3.33 19.29 2.30
C THR A 67 -2.52 18.46 3.29
N LEU A 68 -1.31 18.90 3.61
CA LEU A 68 -0.42 18.29 4.59
C LEU A 68 -0.14 19.26 5.73
N HIS A 69 -0.41 18.81 6.95
CA HIS A 69 0.03 19.48 8.17
C HIS A 69 1.02 18.58 8.90
N THR A 70 2.24 19.07 9.13
CA THR A 70 3.28 18.36 9.89
C THR A 70 3.53 19.06 11.21
N ASP A 71 3.67 18.30 12.29
CA ASP A 71 4.08 18.82 13.60
C ASP A 71 5.58 19.13 13.66
N GLY A 72 6.35 18.59 12.70
CA GLY A 72 7.77 18.88 12.51
C GLY A 72 8.05 20.17 11.73
N PRO A 73 9.32 20.60 11.66
CA PRO A 73 9.72 21.75 10.86
C PRO A 73 9.51 21.49 9.36
N ALA A 74 9.09 22.53 8.62
CA ALA A 74 9.04 22.49 7.17
C ALA A 74 10.43 22.22 6.59
N GLN A 75 10.50 21.36 5.58
CA GLN A 75 11.73 21.01 4.86
C GLN A 75 11.72 21.61 3.45
N PRO A 76 12.90 21.90 2.88
CA PRO A 76 13.02 22.21 1.47
C PRO A 76 12.48 21.06 0.62
N GLY A 77 11.59 21.35 -0.34
CA GLY A 77 11.03 20.35 -1.25
C GLY A 77 9.74 19.67 -0.78
N ASP A 78 9.20 20.03 0.40
CA ASP A 78 7.97 19.43 0.93
C ASP A 78 6.78 19.50 -0.05
N GLU A 79 6.67 20.58 -0.84
CA GLU A 79 5.59 20.71 -1.84
C GLU A 79 5.74 19.67 -2.97
N ALA A 80 6.96 19.44 -3.46
CA ALA A 80 7.24 18.43 -4.47
C ALA A 80 7.05 17.02 -3.91
N ALA A 81 7.47 16.79 -2.66
CA ALA A 81 7.25 15.53 -1.95
C ALA A 81 5.76 15.26 -1.73
N LEU A 82 4.98 16.28 -1.35
CA LEU A 82 3.52 16.18 -1.22
C LEU A 82 2.85 15.86 -2.55
N HIS A 83 3.29 16.49 -3.64
CA HIS A 83 2.78 16.21 -4.98
C HIS A 83 3.05 14.76 -5.40
N TYR A 84 4.28 14.27 -5.21
CA TYR A 84 4.61 12.87 -5.47
C TYR A 84 3.79 11.91 -4.59
N LEU A 85 3.73 12.15 -3.28
CA LEU A 85 2.96 11.33 -2.34
C LEU A 85 1.48 11.26 -2.72
N ALA A 86 0.89 12.40 -3.12
CA ALA A 86 -0.49 12.44 -3.57
C ALA A 86 -0.69 11.61 -4.84
N LEU A 87 0.13 11.80 -5.88
CA LEU A 87 0.07 10.98 -7.11
C LEU A 87 0.24 9.49 -6.81
N HIS A 88 1.17 9.15 -5.90
CA HIS A 88 1.43 7.78 -5.45
C HIS A 88 0.21 7.17 -4.79
N MET A 89 -0.30 7.78 -3.71
CA MET A 89 -1.46 7.24 -2.96
C MET A 89 -2.71 7.10 -3.83
N LEU A 90 -2.94 8.06 -4.75
CA LEU A 90 -4.07 8.03 -5.68
C LEU A 90 -3.90 6.99 -6.80
N GLY A 91 -2.73 6.35 -6.94
CA GLY A 91 -2.42 5.40 -8.01
C GLY A 91 -2.22 6.07 -9.38
N LEU A 92 -1.94 7.37 -9.41
CA LEU A 92 -1.80 8.16 -10.65
C LEU A 92 -0.42 8.01 -11.30
N LEU A 93 0.53 7.37 -10.63
CA LEU A 93 1.83 6.98 -11.19
C LEU A 93 1.77 5.67 -12.00
N GLN A 94 0.60 5.04 -12.12
CA GLN A 94 0.44 3.76 -12.81
C GLN A 94 0.12 3.98 -14.29
N PRO A 95 0.74 3.23 -15.21
CA PRO A 95 0.49 3.32 -16.65
C PRO A 95 -0.80 2.55 -17.03
N VAL A 96 -1.92 2.88 -16.38
CA VAL A 96 -3.20 2.15 -16.53
C VAL A 96 -3.70 2.18 -17.97
N GLN A 97 -3.64 3.34 -18.63
CA GLN A 97 -4.09 3.49 -20.01
C GLN A 97 -3.23 2.68 -20.99
N GLU A 98 -1.93 2.61 -20.74
CA GLU A 98 -1.02 1.77 -21.53
C GLU A 98 -1.37 0.29 -21.34
N PHE A 99 -1.48 -0.17 -20.09
CA PHE A 99 -1.90 -1.53 -19.77
C PHE A 99 -3.22 -1.91 -20.44
N GLU A 100 -4.23 -1.06 -20.34
CA GLU A 100 -5.54 -1.28 -20.97
C GLU A 100 -5.41 -1.35 -22.49
N SER A 101 -4.66 -0.45 -23.11
CA SER A 101 -4.49 -0.44 -24.56
C SER A 101 -3.88 -1.74 -25.10
N ILE A 102 -2.96 -2.35 -24.34
CA ILE A 102 -2.27 -3.59 -24.69
C ILE A 102 -3.20 -4.80 -24.53
N TYR A 103 -3.95 -4.87 -23.42
CA TYR A 103 -4.64 -6.11 -23.02
C TYR A 103 -6.17 -6.07 -23.18
N GLN A 104 -6.78 -4.93 -23.54
CA GLN A 104 -8.24 -4.83 -23.70
C GLN A 104 -8.81 -5.75 -24.78
N GLU A 105 -8.01 -6.19 -25.75
CA GLU A 105 -8.41 -7.16 -26.79
C GLU A 105 -7.93 -8.59 -26.50
N HIS A 106 -7.25 -8.82 -25.37
CA HIS A 106 -6.70 -10.13 -25.04
C HIS A 106 -7.81 -11.18 -24.93
N PRO A 107 -7.67 -12.39 -25.54
CA PRO A 107 -8.74 -13.37 -25.62
C PRO A 107 -9.24 -13.85 -24.24
N GLN A 108 -8.36 -13.91 -23.24
CA GLN A 108 -8.73 -14.38 -21.89
C GLN A 108 -9.12 -13.25 -20.92
N VAL A 109 -8.51 -12.05 -21.05
CA VAL A 109 -8.63 -10.99 -20.02
C VAL A 109 -9.28 -9.71 -20.54
N GLY A 110 -9.45 -9.56 -21.86
CA GLY A 110 -9.92 -8.33 -22.48
C GLY A 110 -11.31 -7.91 -21.98
N GLN A 111 -12.23 -8.87 -21.81
CA GLN A 111 -13.54 -8.58 -21.23
C GLN A 111 -13.43 -8.08 -19.78
N LEU A 112 -12.60 -8.73 -18.95
CA LEU A 112 -12.37 -8.33 -17.56
C LEU A 112 -11.82 -6.90 -17.48
N ILE A 113 -10.82 -6.59 -18.32
CA ILE A 113 -10.17 -5.28 -18.34
C ILE A 113 -11.15 -4.19 -18.80
N ARG A 114 -11.91 -4.40 -19.88
CA ARG A 114 -12.92 -3.44 -20.34
C ARG A 114 -14.01 -3.17 -19.29
N GLN A 115 -14.41 -4.19 -18.53
CA GLN A 115 -15.40 -4.03 -17.44
C GLN A 115 -14.86 -3.27 -16.23
N GLN A 116 -13.53 -3.23 -16.07
CA GLN A 116 -12.85 -2.63 -14.93
C GLN A 116 -11.97 -1.45 -15.37
N GLN A 117 -12.28 -0.81 -16.49
CA GLN A 117 -11.51 0.30 -17.02
C GLN A 117 -11.28 1.39 -15.95
N GLY A 118 -10.07 1.91 -15.86
CA GLY A 118 -9.64 2.89 -14.86
C GLY A 118 -9.18 2.27 -13.54
N LEU A 119 -9.12 0.94 -13.43
CA LEU A 119 -8.68 0.25 -12.22
C LEU A 119 -7.26 0.68 -11.81
N ARG A 120 -7.09 1.01 -10.53
CA ARG A 120 -5.82 1.39 -9.94
C ARG A 120 -5.53 0.59 -8.69
N ILE A 121 -4.27 0.58 -8.30
CA ILE A 121 -3.81 0.05 -7.02
C ILE A 121 -3.49 1.24 -6.11
N TYR A 122 -4.33 1.50 -5.11
CA TYR A 122 -4.09 2.62 -4.20
C TYR A 122 -2.94 2.30 -3.25
N GLN A 123 -2.03 3.25 -3.06
CA GLN A 123 -0.75 2.98 -2.41
C GLN A 123 -0.76 3.32 -0.92
N SER A 124 0.13 2.68 -0.16
CA SER A 124 0.44 3.10 1.21
C SER A 124 1.14 4.45 1.20
N ALA A 125 1.05 5.21 2.30
CA ALA A 125 1.68 6.54 2.35
C ALA A 125 3.22 6.44 2.40
N THR A 126 3.75 5.36 2.99
CA THR A 126 5.20 5.11 3.03
C THR A 126 5.53 3.66 2.67
N PRO A 127 6.75 3.39 2.17
CA PRO A 127 7.25 2.04 2.01
C PRO A 127 7.22 1.22 3.30
N PHE A 128 7.57 1.83 4.43
CA PHE A 128 7.52 1.16 5.73
C PHE A 128 6.11 0.70 6.09
N GLU A 129 5.09 1.56 5.88
CA GLU A 129 3.69 1.18 6.09
C GLU A 129 3.31 -0.02 5.20
N ALA A 130 3.75 -0.04 3.94
CA ALA A 130 3.49 -1.16 3.02
C ALA A 130 4.15 -2.46 3.49
N ILE A 131 5.42 -2.43 3.90
CA ILE A 131 6.15 -3.62 4.38
C ILE A 131 5.53 -4.14 5.67
N ASN A 132 5.27 -3.26 6.65
CA ASN A 132 4.65 -3.64 7.91
C ASN A 132 3.25 -4.23 7.70
N TRP A 133 2.41 -3.60 6.85
CA TRP A 133 1.12 -4.16 6.49
C TRP A 133 1.23 -5.56 5.85
N ALA A 134 2.20 -5.77 4.97
CA ALA A 134 2.45 -7.07 4.36
C ALA A 134 2.84 -8.12 5.41
N ILE A 135 3.71 -7.78 6.38
CA ILE A 135 4.08 -8.65 7.52
C ILE A 135 2.86 -8.98 8.38
N ILE A 136 2.05 -7.98 8.74
CA ILE A 136 0.81 -8.17 9.52
C ILE A 136 -0.13 -9.14 8.79
N GLY A 137 -0.31 -8.96 7.48
CA GLY A 137 -1.28 -9.70 6.66
C GLY A 137 -0.93 -11.16 6.36
N GLN A 138 0.29 -11.62 6.63
CA GLN A 138 0.70 -12.98 6.26
C GLN A 138 -0.21 -14.05 6.88
N GLN A 139 -0.72 -14.97 6.05
CA GLN A 139 -1.45 -16.18 6.47
C GLN A 139 -2.68 -15.94 7.37
N ILE A 140 -3.28 -14.74 7.31
CA ILE A 140 -4.49 -14.40 8.07
C ILE A 140 -5.51 -13.69 7.18
N SER A 141 -6.75 -13.56 7.65
CA SER A 141 -7.76 -12.77 6.96
C SER A 141 -7.44 -11.28 7.01
N VAL A 142 -7.93 -10.52 6.03
CA VAL A 142 -7.83 -9.05 5.99
C VAL A 142 -8.44 -8.44 7.27
N HIS A 143 -9.57 -8.96 7.75
CA HIS A 143 -10.20 -8.47 8.98
C HIS A 143 -9.29 -8.65 10.22
N ALA A 144 -8.61 -9.78 10.34
CA ALA A 144 -7.64 -10.01 11.41
C ALA A 144 -6.43 -9.07 11.28
N ALA A 145 -5.93 -8.86 10.07
CA ALA A 145 -4.84 -7.92 9.80
C ALA A 145 -5.20 -6.48 10.18
N ILE A 146 -6.40 -6.02 9.81
CA ILE A 146 -6.94 -4.71 10.21
C ILE A 146 -6.97 -4.56 11.74
N SER A 147 -7.43 -5.59 12.44
CA SER A 147 -7.50 -5.57 13.91
C SER A 147 -6.11 -5.46 14.56
N ILE A 148 -5.13 -6.21 14.06
CA ILE A 148 -3.73 -6.12 14.54
C ILE A 148 -3.15 -4.74 14.25
N ARG A 149 -3.33 -4.22 13.02
CA ARG A 149 -2.89 -2.88 12.62
C ARG A 149 -3.45 -1.80 13.56
N ARG A 150 -4.76 -1.84 13.82
CA ARG A 150 -5.42 -0.88 14.71
C ARG A 150 -4.85 -0.94 16.13
N ARG A 151 -4.69 -2.14 16.70
CA ARG A 151 -4.11 -2.31 18.04
C ARG A 151 -2.68 -1.80 18.09
N LEU A 152 -1.86 -2.05 17.06
CA LEU A 152 -0.49 -1.52 16.96
C LEU A 152 -0.49 0.02 17.01
N ILE A 153 -1.29 0.66 16.16
CA ILE A 153 -1.40 2.12 16.10
C ILE A 153 -1.84 2.70 17.46
N GLN A 154 -2.83 2.07 18.10
CA GLN A 154 -3.32 2.51 19.41
C GLN A 154 -2.30 2.27 20.53
N HIS A 155 -1.54 1.17 20.47
CA HIS A 155 -0.51 0.82 21.45
C HIS A 155 0.64 1.83 21.43
N ILE A 156 1.14 2.17 20.24
CA ILE A 156 2.22 3.16 20.07
C ILE A 156 1.72 4.56 20.41
N ASN A 157 0.43 4.82 20.14
CA ASN A 157 -0.24 6.07 20.53
C ASN A 157 0.45 7.33 19.97
N LEU A 158 1.08 7.22 18.79
CA LEU A 158 1.59 8.36 18.05
C LEU A 158 0.41 9.17 17.50
N ARG A 159 0.40 10.49 17.73
CA ARG A 159 -0.68 11.38 17.31
C ARG A 159 -0.16 12.66 16.70
N HIS A 160 -0.85 13.11 15.67
CA HIS A 160 -0.74 14.48 15.20
C HIS A 160 -1.39 15.44 16.22
N SER A 161 -0.93 16.69 16.28
CA SER A 161 -1.48 17.74 17.15
C SER A 161 -2.99 17.98 16.97
N GLY A 162 -3.54 17.63 15.80
CA GLY A 162 -4.97 17.58 15.51
C GLY A 162 -5.75 16.40 16.13
N GLY A 163 -5.09 15.52 16.88
CA GLY A 163 -5.69 14.43 17.67
C GLY A 163 -5.81 13.07 16.96
N LEU A 164 -5.70 13.03 15.63
CA LEU A 164 -5.73 11.78 14.86
C LEU A 164 -4.48 10.93 15.14
N TRP A 165 -4.65 9.62 15.29
CA TRP A 165 -3.51 8.71 15.41
C TRP A 165 -2.75 8.63 14.09
N CYS A 166 -1.44 8.47 14.18
CA CYS A 166 -0.58 8.30 13.03
C CYS A 166 -0.11 6.84 12.90
N TYR A 167 0.01 6.37 11.65
CA TYR A 167 0.74 5.13 11.40
C TYR A 167 2.22 5.33 11.80
N PRO A 168 2.81 4.42 12.61
CA PRO A 168 4.19 4.55 13.09
C PRO A 168 5.23 4.29 12.00
N ASP A 169 6.42 4.89 12.14
CA ASP A 169 7.63 4.51 11.40
C ASP A 169 8.49 3.51 12.20
N ALA A 170 9.66 3.15 11.67
CA ALA A 170 10.59 2.21 12.29
C ALA A 170 11.05 2.67 13.69
N ALA A 171 11.50 3.93 13.83
CA ALA A 171 11.87 4.52 15.12
C ALA A 171 10.79 4.35 16.19
N HIS A 172 9.52 4.60 15.84
CA HIS A 172 8.40 4.46 16.78
C HIS A 172 8.05 2.99 17.06
N ILE A 173 8.27 2.06 16.11
CA ILE A 173 8.16 0.62 16.39
C ILE A 173 9.19 0.19 17.44
N LEU A 174 10.42 0.69 17.37
CA LEU A 174 11.48 0.33 18.32
C LEU A 174 11.26 0.84 19.76
N GLN A 175 10.27 1.72 19.97
CA GLN A 175 9.83 2.10 21.30
C GLN A 175 8.93 1.04 21.96
N THR A 176 8.52 0.01 21.20
CA THR A 176 7.72 -1.12 21.66
C THR A 176 8.60 -2.37 21.76
N ASP A 177 8.49 -3.11 22.85
CA ASP A 177 9.19 -4.38 23.00
C ASP A 177 8.45 -5.54 22.33
N PHE A 178 9.09 -6.71 22.29
CA PHE A 178 8.52 -7.92 21.70
C PHE A 178 7.14 -8.26 22.31
N GLU A 179 6.98 -8.17 23.63
CA GLU A 179 5.73 -8.49 24.31
C GLU A 179 4.62 -7.46 24.01
N GLY A 180 4.97 -6.18 23.82
CA GLY A 180 4.07 -5.15 23.33
C GLY A 180 3.49 -5.50 21.95
N LEU A 181 4.34 -5.92 21.00
CA LEU A 181 3.87 -6.39 19.68
C LEU A 181 3.00 -7.65 19.81
N ARG A 182 3.38 -8.59 20.68
CA ARG A 182 2.58 -9.80 20.94
C ARG A 182 1.20 -9.46 21.49
N SER A 183 1.09 -8.48 22.39
CA SER A 183 -0.18 -7.98 22.93
C SER A 183 -1.08 -7.36 21.85
N CYS A 184 -0.49 -6.81 20.79
CA CYS A 184 -1.21 -6.30 19.61
C CYS A 184 -1.71 -7.42 18.66
N GLY A 185 -1.29 -8.67 18.90
CA GLY A 185 -1.69 -9.86 18.15
C GLY A 185 -0.71 -10.32 17.07
N PHE A 186 0.52 -9.80 17.06
CA PHE A 186 1.58 -10.34 16.19
C PHE A 186 1.93 -11.77 16.61
N SER A 187 2.22 -12.66 15.66
CA SER A 187 2.87 -13.94 15.97
C SER A 187 4.34 -13.70 16.35
N VAL A 188 5.01 -14.69 16.94
CA VAL A 188 6.45 -14.63 17.25
C VAL A 188 7.26 -14.26 16.00
N GLY A 189 7.01 -14.94 14.88
CA GLY A 189 7.71 -14.67 13.62
C GLY A 189 7.48 -13.26 13.09
N LYS A 190 6.24 -12.75 13.14
CA LYS A 190 5.90 -11.40 12.65
C LYS A 190 6.50 -10.30 13.55
N ALA A 191 6.46 -10.49 14.87
CA ALA A 191 7.06 -9.56 15.81
C ALA A 191 8.58 -9.46 15.60
N ASN A 192 9.27 -10.60 15.51
CA ASN A 192 10.71 -10.63 15.23
C ASN A 192 11.04 -9.99 13.88
N ALA A 193 10.31 -10.33 12.81
CA ALA A 193 10.55 -9.76 11.49
C ALA A 193 10.37 -8.22 11.48
N LEU A 194 9.34 -7.71 12.16
CA LEU A 194 9.09 -6.27 12.23
C LEU A 194 10.15 -5.54 13.08
N LEU A 195 10.59 -6.11 14.20
CA LEU A 195 11.65 -5.53 15.03
C LEU A 195 12.98 -5.52 14.27
N THR A 196 13.40 -6.64 13.69
CA THR A 196 14.64 -6.72 12.89
C THR A 196 14.61 -5.76 11.69
N LEU A 197 13.49 -5.67 10.97
CA LEU A 197 13.32 -4.68 9.91
C LEU A 197 13.52 -3.26 10.44
N SER A 198 12.89 -2.93 11.56
CA SER A 198 12.97 -1.59 12.15
C SER A 198 14.38 -1.28 12.64
N GLU A 199 15.06 -2.24 13.28
CA GLU A 199 16.45 -2.12 13.72
C GLU A 199 17.41 -1.87 12.55
N GLN A 200 17.27 -2.62 11.45
CA GLN A 200 18.12 -2.45 10.26
C GLN A 200 17.90 -1.12 9.55
N LEU A 201 16.66 -0.60 9.54
CA LEU A 201 16.36 0.72 8.98
C LEU A 201 16.96 1.84 9.83
N GLU A 202 16.77 1.77 11.14
CA GLU A 202 17.26 2.81 12.07
C GLU A 202 18.79 2.79 12.23
N SER A 203 19.43 1.62 12.08
CA SER A 203 20.89 1.50 12.09
C SER A 203 21.54 1.91 10.75
N GLY A 204 20.76 1.99 9.67
CA GLY A 204 21.24 2.20 8.31
C GLY A 204 21.84 0.95 7.64
N GLU A 205 21.72 -0.23 8.25
CA GLU A 205 22.09 -1.51 7.63
C GLU A 205 21.22 -1.81 6.40
N LEU A 206 19.94 -1.43 6.48
CA LEU A 206 18.99 -1.46 5.37
C LEU A 206 18.61 -0.03 5.00
N VAL A 207 18.77 0.33 3.72
CA VAL A 207 18.30 1.61 3.18
C VAL A 207 17.26 1.34 2.10
N LEU A 208 16.05 1.83 2.32
CA LEU A 208 15.01 1.82 1.28
C LEU A 208 15.27 2.98 0.30
N PRO A 209 15.30 2.74 -1.02
CA PRO A 209 15.45 3.82 -1.98
C PRO A 209 14.16 4.64 -2.07
N ASP A 210 14.21 5.86 -2.59
CA ASP A 210 12.99 6.65 -2.81
C ASP A 210 12.10 6.05 -3.93
N VAL A 211 12.73 5.39 -4.90
CA VAL A 211 12.07 4.79 -6.07
C VAL A 211 12.63 3.40 -6.36
N VAL A 212 11.75 2.48 -6.73
CA VAL A 212 12.10 1.15 -7.23
C VAL A 212 11.88 1.08 -8.73
N THR A 213 12.93 0.71 -9.47
CA THR A 213 12.95 0.54 -10.92
C THR A 213 13.37 -0.89 -11.26
N PRO A 214 13.24 -1.34 -12.53
CA PRO A 214 13.76 -2.64 -12.94
C PRO A 214 15.24 -2.87 -12.59
N ASP A 215 16.05 -1.80 -12.55
CA ASP A 215 17.49 -1.90 -12.31
C ASP A 215 17.86 -2.18 -10.84
N ASN A 216 16.99 -1.80 -9.89
CA ASN A 216 17.26 -1.96 -8.46
C ASN A 216 16.27 -2.89 -7.73
N ALA A 217 15.17 -3.31 -8.37
CA ALA A 217 14.13 -4.11 -7.74
C ALA A 217 14.65 -5.44 -7.16
N ASP A 218 15.57 -6.10 -7.84
CA ASP A 218 16.17 -7.36 -7.37
C ASP A 218 17.05 -7.13 -6.13
N ALA A 219 17.81 -6.03 -6.08
CA ALA A 219 18.62 -5.68 -4.92
C ALA A 219 17.74 -5.37 -3.70
N VAL A 220 16.70 -4.55 -3.86
CA VAL A 220 15.75 -4.24 -2.78
C VAL A 220 15.04 -5.51 -2.31
N SER A 221 14.65 -6.38 -3.26
CA SER A 221 14.03 -7.66 -2.94
C SER A 221 14.94 -8.56 -2.12
N ALA A 222 16.21 -8.69 -2.54
CA ALA A 222 17.20 -9.49 -1.84
C ALA A 222 17.40 -9.00 -0.41
N SER A 223 17.60 -7.68 -0.21
CA SER A 223 17.75 -7.08 1.12
C SER A 223 16.55 -7.34 2.03
N LEU A 224 15.32 -7.22 1.52
CA LEU A 224 14.12 -7.49 2.31
C LEU A 224 13.97 -8.99 2.63
N THR A 225 14.24 -9.89 1.67
CA THR A 225 14.14 -11.35 1.90
C THR A 225 15.23 -11.91 2.82
N ALA A 226 16.34 -11.18 3.03
CA ALA A 226 17.36 -11.56 3.99
C ALA A 226 16.84 -11.54 5.45
N ILE A 227 15.79 -10.75 5.71
CA ILE A 227 15.14 -10.70 7.02
C ILE A 227 14.26 -11.94 7.22
N LYS A 228 14.61 -12.77 8.19
CA LYS A 228 13.85 -13.98 8.52
C LYS A 228 12.39 -13.64 8.83
N GLY A 229 11.47 -14.23 8.05
CA GLY A 229 10.03 -13.98 8.16
C GLY A 229 9.46 -13.09 7.06
N ILE A 230 10.30 -12.48 6.22
CA ILE A 230 9.90 -11.74 5.02
C ILE A 230 10.17 -12.61 3.78
N GLY A 231 9.11 -13.12 3.16
CA GLY A 231 9.19 -13.96 1.96
C GLY A 231 8.85 -13.21 0.67
N THR A 232 9.01 -13.88 -0.47
CA THR A 232 8.83 -13.31 -1.82
C THR A 232 7.46 -12.65 -2.04
N TRP A 233 6.38 -13.22 -1.50
CA TRP A 233 5.05 -12.60 -1.56
C TRP A 233 4.99 -11.29 -0.77
N THR A 234 5.61 -11.24 0.41
CA THR A 234 5.64 -10.03 1.27
C THR A 234 6.41 -8.92 0.55
N VAL A 235 7.56 -9.26 -0.05
CA VAL A 235 8.35 -8.32 -0.85
C VAL A 235 7.58 -7.84 -2.07
N SER A 236 7.00 -8.74 -2.87
CA SER A 236 6.24 -8.33 -4.07
C SER A 236 5.07 -7.41 -3.72
N TYR A 237 4.37 -7.69 -2.61
CA TYR A 237 3.32 -6.82 -2.11
C TYR A 237 3.86 -5.48 -1.63
N ALA A 238 4.98 -5.46 -0.89
CA ALA A 238 5.60 -4.24 -0.40
C ALA A 238 6.13 -3.35 -1.52
N LEU A 239 6.79 -3.94 -2.53
CA LEU A 239 7.25 -3.25 -3.73
C LEU A 239 6.09 -2.63 -4.50
N LEU A 240 4.99 -3.37 -4.64
CA LEU A 240 3.77 -2.86 -5.22
C LEU A 240 3.20 -1.67 -4.41
N ARG A 241 2.89 -1.87 -3.12
CA ARG A 241 2.14 -0.89 -2.31
C ARG A 241 2.96 0.28 -1.79
N GLY A 242 4.25 0.07 -1.62
CA GLY A 242 5.19 1.06 -1.09
C GLY A 242 5.87 1.88 -2.18
N PHE A 243 6.16 1.29 -3.33
CA PHE A 243 7.00 1.89 -4.37
C PHE A 243 6.37 1.94 -5.76
N ASN A 244 5.11 1.52 -5.90
CA ASN A 244 4.43 1.46 -7.19
C ASN A 244 5.16 0.58 -8.22
N TYR A 245 5.89 -0.45 -7.77
CA TYR A 245 6.58 -1.39 -8.66
C TYR A 245 5.61 -2.47 -9.17
N LEU A 246 5.23 -2.38 -10.45
CA LEU A 246 4.10 -3.14 -11.01
C LEU A 246 4.50 -4.49 -11.64
N ASN A 247 5.77 -4.85 -11.64
CA ASN A 247 6.25 -6.10 -12.26
C ASN A 247 6.43 -7.25 -11.24
N GLY A 248 6.18 -6.99 -9.95
CA GLY A 248 6.19 -8.00 -8.90
C GLY A 248 5.11 -9.07 -9.12
N SER A 249 5.47 -10.34 -8.94
CA SER A 249 4.54 -11.45 -9.15
C SER A 249 3.79 -11.80 -7.86
N LEU A 250 2.46 -11.73 -7.91
CA LEU A 250 1.57 -12.08 -6.79
C LEU A 250 1.03 -13.52 -6.86
N HIS A 251 1.78 -14.44 -7.48
CA HIS A 251 1.37 -15.83 -7.69
C HIS A 251 1.13 -16.62 -6.38
N GLY A 252 1.79 -16.23 -5.28
CA GLY A 252 1.55 -16.80 -3.96
C GLY A 252 0.22 -16.35 -3.32
N ASP A 253 -0.40 -15.28 -3.83
CA ASP A 253 -1.61 -14.70 -3.25
C ASP A 253 -2.83 -15.63 -3.49
N VAL A 254 -3.51 -15.98 -2.41
CA VAL A 254 -4.63 -16.93 -2.47
C VAL A 254 -5.82 -16.35 -3.23
N ALA A 255 -6.08 -15.05 -3.11
CA ALA A 255 -7.19 -14.42 -3.81
C ALA A 255 -6.90 -14.29 -5.30
N VAL A 256 -5.66 -13.94 -5.69
CA VAL A 256 -5.23 -13.93 -7.09
C VAL A 256 -5.41 -15.31 -7.71
N ARG A 257 -4.89 -16.37 -7.09
CA ARG A 257 -5.02 -17.75 -7.61
C ARG A 257 -6.46 -18.20 -7.75
N ARG A 258 -7.28 -17.97 -6.73
CA ARG A 258 -8.70 -18.33 -6.75
C ARG A 258 -9.45 -17.60 -7.87
N ASN A 259 -9.18 -16.31 -8.05
CA ASN A 259 -9.87 -15.51 -9.05
C ASN A 259 -9.35 -15.79 -10.46
N LEU A 260 -8.08 -16.16 -10.62
CA LEU A 260 -7.54 -16.69 -11.87
C LEU A 260 -8.17 -18.03 -12.23
N GLN A 261 -8.32 -18.95 -11.26
CA GLN A 261 -9.00 -20.22 -11.47
C GLN A 261 -10.42 -20.01 -12.00
N ARG A 262 -11.16 -19.06 -11.40
CA ARG A 262 -12.51 -18.68 -11.85
C ARG A 262 -12.50 -18.07 -13.24
N LEU A 263 -11.55 -17.18 -13.53
CA LEU A 263 -11.44 -16.53 -14.84
C LEU A 263 -11.15 -17.54 -15.95
N LEU A 264 -10.28 -18.53 -15.69
CA LEU A 264 -9.92 -19.58 -16.64
C LEU A 264 -10.89 -20.76 -16.66
N GLU A 265 -11.97 -20.70 -15.87
CA GLU A 265 -12.98 -21.77 -15.75
C GLU A 265 -12.37 -23.15 -15.44
N ARG A 266 -11.28 -23.18 -14.65
CA ARG A 266 -10.58 -24.41 -14.26
C ARG A 266 -11.28 -25.08 -13.08
N GLU A 267 -11.60 -26.37 -13.23
CA GLU A 267 -12.13 -27.19 -12.12
C GLU A 267 -11.09 -27.42 -11.03
N GLU A 268 -9.85 -27.70 -11.43
CA GLU A 268 -8.74 -27.93 -10.51
C GLU A 268 -8.19 -26.63 -9.92
N LYS A 269 -7.70 -26.71 -8.67
CA LYS A 269 -7.04 -25.58 -8.00
C LYS A 269 -5.72 -25.25 -8.69
N LEU A 270 -5.57 -23.99 -9.09
CA LEU A 270 -4.30 -23.49 -9.63
C LEU A 270 -3.19 -23.48 -8.57
N THR A 271 -2.02 -23.99 -8.96
CA THR A 271 -0.82 -23.92 -8.13
C THR A 271 -0.18 -22.53 -8.18
N ALA A 272 0.78 -22.30 -7.28
CA ALA A 272 1.55 -21.06 -7.27
C ALA A 272 2.44 -20.97 -8.53
N GLU A 273 2.97 -22.10 -8.97
CA GLU A 273 3.84 -22.24 -10.14
C GLU A 273 3.06 -21.99 -11.44
N GLU A 274 1.87 -22.60 -11.60
CA GLU A 274 1.01 -22.34 -12.77
C GLU A 274 0.61 -20.86 -12.84
N THR A 275 0.27 -20.27 -11.70
CA THR A 275 -0.09 -18.84 -11.61
C THR A 275 1.10 -17.95 -11.92
N GLN A 276 2.31 -18.33 -11.51
CA GLN A 276 3.53 -17.60 -11.82
C GLN A 276 3.81 -17.56 -13.32
N VAL A 277 3.67 -18.71 -13.99
CA VAL A 277 3.83 -18.82 -15.45
C VAL A 277 2.78 -17.96 -16.17
N TRP A 278 1.51 -18.04 -15.78
CA TRP A 278 0.45 -17.25 -16.38
C TRP A 278 0.66 -15.73 -16.18
N LEU A 279 1.01 -15.29 -14.96
CA LEU A 279 1.30 -13.88 -14.69
C LEU A 279 2.54 -13.38 -15.45
N ALA A 280 3.45 -14.25 -15.87
CA ALA A 280 4.65 -13.84 -16.59
C ALA A 280 4.34 -13.21 -17.95
N GLU A 281 3.24 -13.60 -18.60
CA GLU A 281 2.74 -13.07 -19.88
C GLU A 281 2.35 -11.58 -19.79
N PHE A 282 2.09 -11.10 -18.59
CA PHE A 282 1.66 -9.73 -18.32
C PHE A 282 2.81 -8.81 -17.88
N ALA A 283 4.06 -9.23 -18.02
CA ALA A 283 5.20 -8.33 -17.78
C ALA A 283 5.17 -7.14 -18.78
N PRO A 284 5.48 -5.91 -18.34
CA PRO A 284 5.94 -5.49 -17.01
C PRO A 284 4.81 -5.15 -16.00
N HIS A 285 3.56 -5.45 -16.34
CA HIS A 285 2.34 -5.06 -15.62
C HIS A 285 1.70 -6.17 -14.77
N ARG A 286 2.49 -7.15 -14.31
CA ARG A 286 2.00 -8.34 -13.60
C ARG A 286 1.09 -7.99 -12.41
N ALA A 287 1.43 -6.95 -11.66
CA ALA A 287 0.67 -6.51 -10.50
C ALA A 287 -0.66 -5.82 -10.88
N LEU A 288 -0.72 -5.10 -12.01
CA LEU A 288 -1.99 -4.57 -12.53
C LEU A 288 -2.93 -5.70 -12.92
N MET A 289 -2.42 -6.74 -13.61
CA MET A 289 -3.21 -7.94 -13.89
C MET A 289 -3.69 -8.61 -12.59
N ALA A 290 -2.82 -8.76 -11.59
CA ALA A 290 -3.23 -9.28 -10.29
C ALA A 290 -4.31 -8.42 -9.60
N ALA A 291 -4.29 -7.09 -9.78
CA ALA A 291 -5.33 -6.21 -9.24
C ALA A 291 -6.69 -6.39 -9.93
N HIS A 292 -6.72 -6.60 -11.25
CA HIS A 292 -7.94 -6.98 -11.96
C HIS A 292 -8.51 -8.31 -11.47
N LEU A 293 -7.63 -9.27 -11.14
CA LEU A 293 -8.03 -10.51 -10.49
C LEU A 293 -8.59 -10.26 -9.09
N TRP A 294 -8.00 -9.39 -8.26
CA TRP A 294 -8.60 -9.00 -6.97
C TRP A 294 -9.99 -8.40 -7.14
N ARG A 295 -10.17 -7.47 -8.08
CA ARG A 295 -11.45 -6.83 -8.40
C ARG A 295 -12.52 -7.82 -8.87
N LEU A 296 -12.15 -8.90 -9.54
CA LEU A 296 -13.09 -9.96 -9.91
C LEU A 296 -13.75 -10.64 -8.69
N GLY A 297 -13.06 -10.69 -7.56
CA GLY A 297 -13.55 -11.30 -6.32
C GLY A 297 -14.06 -10.33 -5.26
N SER A 298 -13.88 -9.02 -5.44
CA SER A 298 -14.32 -7.99 -4.49
C SER A 298 -14.77 -6.72 -5.21
N ALA A 299 -15.93 -6.19 -4.79
CA ALA A 299 -16.49 -4.97 -5.36
C ALA A 299 -15.81 -3.67 -4.88
N ALA A 300 -14.90 -3.71 -3.88
CA ALA A 300 -14.17 -2.54 -3.39
C ALA A 300 -12.92 -2.89 -2.55
N GLY A 301 -11.97 -1.94 -2.45
CA GLY A 301 -10.98 -1.86 -1.35
C GLY A 301 -9.96 -3.01 -1.23
N TYR A 302 -9.38 -3.48 -2.34
CA TYR A 302 -8.30 -4.47 -2.33
C TYR A 302 -6.93 -3.83 -2.07
#